data_AF-A0A934LKL7-F1
#
_entry.id   AF-A0A934LKL7-F1
#
_cell.length_a   1.000
_cell.length_b   1.000
_cell.length_c   1.000
_cell.angle_alpha   90.00
_cell.angle_beta   90.00
_cell.angle_gamma   90.00
#
_symmetry.space_group_name_H-M   'P 1'
#
loop_
_entity.id
_entity.type
_entity.pdbx_description
1 polymer ?
#
loop_
_entity_poly.entity_id
_entity_poly.type
_entity_poly.pdbx_seq_one_letter_code
_entity_poly.pdbx_strand_id
1 'polypeptide(L)'
;MTSLEQFQEFDGTIRKVIINGVMHFSVIDVFKNYGSGSKAPKQEWQRAKQRLEEQGFDVDSFVRPHQFSGQGQRPTPVANFDTFLRIAMIVSFKNWEGIREYMVTATHEKIEAQLEAQREREQLRQKSKRIRLSYADTLIETHEGHRPNFGRATNAGYKGLFNMVAAEIIKYLGLNESQARNLRDHIGDLALTGITAYEAFAKHDMLAFGSQLNDEQQAELTYQAAREILQIVKPRAERLKIDLVSGRPLLAPPDYSGREIEI
;
A
#
# COMPACT_ATOMS: atom_id res chain seq x y z
N MET A 1 -6.47 -1.76 -16.13
CA MET A 1 -6.65 -3.23 -16.03
C MET A 1 -6.45 -3.78 -17.43
N THR A 2 -5.44 -4.62 -17.60
CA THR A 2 -5.27 -5.45 -18.81
C THR A 2 -6.54 -6.29 -18.95
N SER A 3 -7.37 -6.07 -19.98
CA SER A 3 -8.58 -6.85 -20.15
C SER A 3 -8.21 -8.27 -20.57
N LEU A 4 -8.96 -9.26 -20.04
CA LEU A 4 -8.86 -10.68 -20.40
C LEU A 4 -8.86 -10.94 -21.91
N GLU A 5 -9.45 -10.03 -22.67
CA GLU A 5 -9.55 -10.04 -24.14
C GLU A 5 -8.21 -9.85 -24.85
N GLN A 6 -7.15 -9.44 -24.13
CA GLN A 6 -5.81 -9.30 -24.71
C GLN A 6 -5.08 -10.64 -24.84
N PHE A 7 -5.52 -11.68 -24.13
CA PHE A 7 -4.97 -13.03 -24.25
C PHE A 7 -5.78 -13.81 -25.28
N GLN A 8 -5.20 -14.00 -26.47
CA GLN A 8 -5.79 -14.81 -27.55
C GLN A 8 -6.05 -16.27 -27.11
N GLU A 9 -5.46 -16.68 -25.98
CA GLU A 9 -5.56 -18.00 -25.36
C GLU A 9 -6.89 -18.30 -24.65
N PHE A 10 -7.81 -17.33 -24.54
CA PHE A 10 -9.16 -17.51 -23.98
C PHE A 10 -10.25 -17.06 -24.95
N ASP A 11 -10.11 -17.47 -26.21
CA ASP A 11 -11.02 -17.16 -27.30
C ASP A 11 -12.38 -17.91 -27.22
N GLY A 12 -13.18 -17.79 -28.28
CA GLY A 12 -14.50 -18.44 -28.38
C GLY A 12 -14.49 -19.98 -28.35
N THR A 13 -13.32 -20.64 -28.35
CA THR A 13 -13.20 -22.09 -28.30
C THR A 13 -13.29 -22.68 -26.89
N ILE A 14 -13.18 -21.84 -25.85
CA ILE A 14 -13.28 -22.25 -24.44
C ILE A 14 -14.65 -21.87 -23.90
N ARG A 15 -15.38 -22.85 -23.35
CA ARG A 15 -16.66 -22.56 -22.68
C ARG A 15 -16.42 -21.73 -21.42
N LYS A 16 -17.27 -20.73 -21.21
CA LYS A 16 -17.21 -19.78 -20.09
C LYS A 16 -18.56 -19.63 -19.39
N VAL A 17 -18.52 -19.30 -18.10
CA VAL A 17 -19.70 -19.06 -17.26
C VAL A 17 -19.40 -17.98 -16.24
N ILE A 18 -20.39 -17.14 -15.90
CA ILE A 18 -20.27 -16.17 -14.81
C ILE A 18 -20.81 -16.84 -13.53
N ILE A 19 -19.99 -16.90 -12.48
CA ILE A 19 -20.37 -17.41 -11.16
C ILE A 19 -20.04 -16.31 -10.15
N ASN A 20 -21.06 -15.83 -9.42
CA ASN A 20 -20.91 -14.74 -8.44
C ASN A 20 -20.24 -13.48 -9.00
N GLY A 21 -20.62 -13.07 -10.23
CA GLY A 21 -20.03 -11.90 -10.90
C GLY A 21 -18.62 -12.11 -11.48
N VAL A 22 -18.05 -13.30 -11.35
CA VAL A 22 -16.70 -13.61 -11.85
C VAL A 22 -16.76 -14.56 -13.03
N MET A 23 -16.06 -14.23 -14.11
CA MET A 23 -15.91 -15.10 -15.29
C MET A 23 -15.05 -16.32 -14.96
N HIS A 24 -15.58 -17.51 -15.24
CA HIS A 24 -14.90 -18.79 -15.12
C HIS A 24 -14.83 -19.49 -16.48
N PHE A 25 -13.78 -20.26 -16.71
CA PHE A 25 -13.54 -20.99 -17.95
C PHE A 25 -13.42 -22.49 -17.69
N SER A 26 -13.84 -23.30 -18.66
CA SER A 26 -13.72 -24.76 -18.63
C SER A 26 -12.27 -25.19 -18.62
N VAL A 27 -11.83 -25.80 -17.51
CA VAL A 27 -10.47 -26.33 -17.38
C VAL A 27 -10.21 -27.41 -18.43
N ILE A 28 -11.19 -28.27 -18.68
CA ILE A 28 -11.03 -29.34 -19.68
C ILE A 28 -10.86 -28.78 -21.10
N ASP A 29 -11.57 -27.69 -21.45
CA ASP A 29 -11.44 -27.09 -22.78
C ASP A 29 -10.09 -26.40 -22.94
N VAL A 30 -9.59 -25.75 -21.88
CA VAL A 30 -8.23 -25.18 -21.84
C VAL A 30 -7.18 -26.27 -22.07
N PHE A 31 -7.23 -27.38 -21.34
CA PHE A 31 -6.30 -28.50 -21.56
C PHE A 31 -6.47 -29.13 -22.94
N LYS A 32 -7.67 -29.15 -23.50
CA LYS A 32 -7.90 -29.67 -24.85
C LYS A 32 -7.25 -28.81 -25.92
N ASN A 33 -7.34 -27.49 -25.79
CA ASN A 33 -6.88 -26.54 -26.81
C ASN A 33 -5.40 -26.18 -26.66
N TYR A 34 -4.87 -26.14 -25.44
CA TYR A 34 -3.51 -25.66 -25.14
C TYR A 34 -2.58 -26.71 -24.53
N GLY A 35 -3.13 -27.85 -24.09
CA GLY A 35 -2.41 -29.01 -23.56
C GLY A 35 -1.41 -29.62 -24.55
N SER A 36 -0.58 -30.53 -24.04
CA SER A 36 0.44 -31.21 -24.84
C SER A 36 -0.15 -32.20 -25.86
N GLY A 37 -1.41 -32.60 -25.70
CA GLY A 37 -2.14 -33.38 -26.69
C GLY A 37 -3.66 -33.28 -26.54
N SER A 38 -4.34 -32.93 -27.64
CA SER A 38 -5.81 -32.85 -27.71
C SER A 38 -6.54 -34.17 -27.43
N LYS A 39 -5.81 -35.30 -27.34
CA LYS A 39 -6.35 -36.66 -27.24
C LYS A 39 -6.78 -37.07 -25.82
N ALA A 40 -6.25 -36.46 -24.76
CA ALA A 40 -6.54 -36.87 -23.37
C ALA A 40 -6.59 -35.72 -22.33
N PRO A 41 -7.36 -34.64 -22.56
CA PRO A 41 -7.35 -33.44 -21.71
C PRO A 41 -7.72 -33.70 -20.25
N LYS A 42 -8.58 -34.70 -19.97
CA LYS A 42 -8.92 -35.09 -18.59
C LYS A 42 -7.74 -35.68 -17.84
N GLN A 43 -6.93 -36.52 -18.49
CA GLN A 43 -5.77 -37.13 -17.86
C GLN A 43 -4.68 -36.08 -17.60
N GLU A 44 -4.48 -35.17 -18.55
CA GLU A 44 -3.56 -34.04 -18.35
C GLU A 44 -4.00 -33.14 -17.19
N TRP A 45 -5.31 -32.82 -17.11
CA TRP A 45 -5.85 -32.09 -15.96
C TRP A 45 -5.62 -32.82 -14.64
N GLN A 46 -5.85 -34.14 -14.56
CA GLN A 46 -5.60 -34.88 -13.31
C GLN A 46 -4.13 -34.83 -12.89
N ARG A 47 -3.18 -34.93 -13.84
CA ARG A 47 -1.74 -34.77 -13.55
C ARG A 47 -1.41 -33.36 -13.08
N ALA A 48 -2.00 -32.34 -13.69
CA ALA A 48 -1.83 -30.95 -13.29
C ALA A 48 -2.41 -30.69 -11.89
N LYS A 49 -3.63 -31.19 -11.62
CA LYS A 49 -4.29 -31.14 -10.31
C LYS A 49 -3.40 -31.73 -9.23
N GLN A 50 -2.86 -32.94 -9.46
CA GLN A 50 -1.96 -33.57 -8.52
C GLN A 50 -0.71 -32.70 -8.22
N ARG A 51 -0.06 -32.16 -9.27
CA ARG A 51 1.11 -31.28 -9.08
C ARG A 51 0.80 -29.98 -8.34
N LEU A 52 -0.39 -29.42 -8.58
CA LEU A 52 -0.89 -28.24 -7.87
C LEU A 52 -1.06 -28.56 -6.37
N GLU A 53 -1.70 -29.69 -6.06
CA GLU A 53 -1.91 -30.15 -4.68
C GLU A 53 -0.58 -30.45 -3.97
N GLU A 54 0.39 -31.07 -4.66
CA GLU A 54 1.74 -31.31 -4.13
C GLU A 54 2.49 -30.01 -3.77
N GLN A 55 2.20 -28.89 -4.46
CA GLN A 55 2.72 -27.56 -4.13
C GLN A 55 1.89 -26.81 -3.09
N GLY A 56 0.89 -27.46 -2.48
CA GLY A 56 0.02 -26.87 -1.48
C GLY A 56 -1.07 -25.96 -2.05
N PHE A 57 -1.36 -26.04 -3.35
CA PHE A 57 -2.49 -25.31 -3.94
C PHE A 57 -3.79 -26.07 -3.69
N ASP A 58 -4.76 -25.39 -3.06
CA ASP A 58 -6.08 -25.93 -2.76
C ASP A 58 -6.98 -25.93 -4.02
N VAL A 59 -6.84 -26.97 -4.84
CA VAL A 59 -7.59 -27.07 -6.11
C VAL A 59 -9.10 -27.08 -5.86
N ASP A 60 -9.59 -27.70 -4.80
CA ASP A 60 -11.03 -27.90 -4.58
C ASP A 60 -11.75 -26.59 -4.19
N SER A 61 -11.06 -25.67 -3.53
CA SER A 61 -11.60 -24.33 -3.24
C SER A 61 -11.66 -23.41 -4.48
N PHE A 62 -10.71 -23.57 -5.41
CA PHE A 62 -10.53 -22.67 -6.56
C PHE A 62 -11.07 -23.23 -7.89
N VAL A 63 -11.32 -24.54 -7.99
CA VAL A 63 -11.88 -25.19 -9.17
C VAL A 63 -13.22 -25.80 -8.83
N ARG A 64 -14.28 -25.31 -9.48
CA ARG A 64 -15.66 -25.69 -9.17
C ARG A 64 -16.24 -26.60 -10.24
N PRO A 65 -17.06 -27.59 -9.89
CA PRO A 65 -17.85 -28.29 -10.89
C PRO A 65 -18.97 -27.37 -11.41
N HIS A 66 -19.07 -27.20 -12.72
CA HIS A 66 -20.17 -26.51 -13.37
C HIS A 66 -20.73 -27.35 -14.51
N GLN A 67 -22.06 -27.44 -14.60
CA GLN A 67 -22.76 -28.14 -15.67
C GLN A 67 -23.23 -27.12 -16.70
N PHE A 68 -22.55 -27.06 -17.85
CA PHE A 68 -22.95 -26.23 -18.98
C PHE A 68 -24.29 -26.71 -19.58
N SER A 69 -25.04 -25.79 -20.20
CA SER A 69 -26.31 -26.10 -20.86
C SER A 69 -26.16 -27.11 -22.00
N GLY A 70 -27.06 -28.09 -22.06
CA GLY A 70 -27.13 -29.12 -23.11
C GLY A 70 -27.52 -30.50 -22.56
N GLN A 71 -28.22 -31.31 -23.35
CA GLN A 71 -28.61 -32.65 -22.92
C GLN A 71 -27.39 -33.55 -22.72
N GLY A 72 -27.38 -34.30 -21.60
CA GLY A 72 -26.31 -35.25 -21.27
C GLY A 72 -24.98 -34.63 -20.84
N GLN A 73 -24.91 -33.31 -20.64
CA GLN A 73 -23.67 -32.65 -20.18
C GLN A 73 -23.33 -33.05 -18.75
N ARG A 74 -22.07 -33.42 -18.52
CA ARG A 74 -21.55 -33.76 -17.19
C ARG A 74 -20.98 -32.50 -16.50
N PRO A 75 -20.97 -32.46 -15.16
CA PRO A 75 -20.24 -31.43 -14.43
C PRO A 75 -18.78 -31.36 -14.90
N THR A 76 -18.33 -30.17 -15.25
CA THR A 76 -17.01 -29.87 -15.81
C THR A 76 -16.28 -28.94 -14.84
N PRO A 77 -15.00 -29.20 -14.51
CA PRO A 77 -14.23 -28.28 -13.69
C PRO A 77 -14.08 -26.94 -14.39
N VAL A 78 -14.43 -25.86 -13.71
CA VAL A 78 -14.26 -24.48 -14.16
C VAL A 78 -13.44 -23.70 -13.14
N ALA A 79 -12.64 -22.76 -13.63
CA ALA A 79 -11.77 -21.93 -12.80
C ALA A 79 -11.75 -20.49 -13.32
N ASN A 80 -11.46 -19.52 -12.44
CA ASN A 80 -11.27 -18.13 -12.85
C ASN A 80 -9.86 -17.91 -13.44
N PHE A 81 -9.61 -16.72 -13.99
CA PHE A 81 -8.34 -16.39 -14.62
C PHE A 81 -7.14 -16.50 -13.67
N ASP A 82 -7.26 -16.03 -12.42
CA ASP A 82 -6.19 -16.11 -11.42
C ASP A 82 -5.76 -17.57 -11.18
N THR A 83 -6.73 -18.49 -11.17
CA THR A 83 -6.45 -19.92 -11.05
C THR A 83 -5.72 -20.44 -12.28
N PHE A 84 -6.07 -19.98 -13.49
CA PHE A 84 -5.33 -20.35 -14.70
C PHE A 84 -3.90 -19.79 -14.73
N LEU A 85 -3.64 -18.59 -14.23
CA LEU A 85 -2.28 -18.09 -14.06
C LEU A 85 -1.46 -19.00 -13.13
N ARG A 86 -2.08 -19.54 -12.08
CA ARG A 86 -1.43 -20.54 -11.20
C ARG A 86 -1.17 -21.87 -11.92
N ILE A 87 -2.14 -22.36 -12.69
CA ILE A 87 -1.95 -23.56 -13.52
C ILE A 87 -0.81 -23.32 -14.53
N ALA A 88 -0.71 -22.13 -15.14
CA ALA A 88 0.32 -21.76 -16.12
C ALA A 88 1.75 -21.86 -15.57
N MET A 89 1.94 -21.55 -14.28
CA MET A 89 3.24 -21.62 -13.60
C MET A 89 3.72 -23.05 -13.37
N ILE A 90 2.81 -24.03 -13.34
CA ILE A 90 3.11 -25.41 -12.94
C ILE A 90 3.04 -26.35 -14.15
N VAL A 91 2.18 -26.04 -15.11
CA VAL A 91 1.92 -26.88 -16.28
C VAL A 91 2.56 -26.26 -17.52
N SER A 92 3.37 -27.06 -18.21
CA SER A 92 4.00 -26.70 -19.47
C SER A 92 3.02 -26.76 -20.65
N PHE A 93 2.20 -25.72 -20.84
CA PHE A 93 1.48 -25.53 -22.10
C PHE A 93 2.41 -24.94 -23.16
N LYS A 94 2.43 -25.52 -24.36
CA LYS A 94 3.31 -25.08 -25.46
C LYS A 94 3.00 -23.66 -25.92
N ASN A 95 1.73 -23.27 -25.85
CA ASN A 95 1.24 -22.00 -26.37
C ASN A 95 1.07 -20.92 -25.27
N TRP A 96 1.47 -21.19 -24.02
CA TRP A 96 1.35 -20.22 -22.91
C TRP A 96 2.67 -19.56 -22.55
N GLU A 97 3.69 -19.68 -23.39
CA GLU A 97 4.97 -19.03 -23.13
C GLU A 97 4.81 -17.51 -23.05
N GLY A 98 3.97 -16.91 -23.91
CA GLY A 98 3.66 -15.48 -23.83
C GLY A 98 2.99 -15.07 -22.52
N ILE A 99 2.11 -15.92 -21.96
CA ILE A 99 1.52 -15.67 -20.63
C ILE A 99 2.60 -15.75 -19.54
N ARG A 100 3.53 -16.70 -19.62
CA ARG A 100 4.63 -16.80 -18.63
C ARG A 100 5.60 -15.63 -18.74
N GLU A 101 6.01 -15.26 -19.94
CA GLU A 101 6.85 -14.09 -20.18
C GLU A 101 6.18 -12.82 -19.62
N TYR A 102 4.88 -12.63 -19.88
CA TYR A 102 4.12 -11.55 -19.30
C TYR A 102 4.11 -11.58 -17.76
N MET A 103 3.86 -12.75 -17.15
CA MET A 103 3.88 -12.90 -15.69
C MET A 103 5.25 -12.58 -15.11
N VAL A 104 6.34 -13.01 -15.77
CA VAL A 104 7.72 -12.71 -15.35
C VAL A 104 7.97 -11.21 -15.41
N THR A 105 7.66 -10.55 -16.52
CA THR A 105 7.82 -9.10 -16.67
C THR A 105 7.00 -8.34 -15.64
N ALA A 106 5.71 -8.64 -15.50
CA ALA A 106 4.84 -7.98 -14.53
C ALA A 106 5.28 -8.23 -13.08
N THR A 107 5.81 -9.42 -12.77
CA THR A 107 6.36 -9.73 -11.45
C THR A 107 7.64 -8.95 -11.20
N HIS A 108 8.52 -8.88 -12.19
CA HIS A 108 9.78 -8.13 -12.12
C HIS A 108 9.52 -6.63 -11.89
N GLU A 109 8.67 -6.01 -12.72
CA GLU A 109 8.26 -4.61 -12.58
C GLU A 109 7.67 -4.32 -11.20
N LYS A 110 6.83 -5.22 -10.68
CA LYS A 110 6.23 -5.08 -9.35
C LYS A 110 7.27 -5.17 -8.23
N ILE A 111 8.22 -6.09 -8.34
CA ILE A 111 9.31 -6.23 -7.35
C ILE A 111 10.21 -4.99 -7.40
N GLU A 112 10.58 -4.51 -8.58
CA GLU A 112 11.40 -3.30 -8.74
C GLU A 112 10.72 -2.07 -8.15
N ALA A 113 9.43 -1.85 -8.47
CA ALA A 113 8.64 -0.76 -7.90
C ALA A 113 8.55 -0.84 -6.37
N GLN A 114 8.42 -2.04 -5.80
CA GLN A 114 8.44 -2.24 -4.35
C GLN A 114 9.79 -1.90 -3.74
N LEU A 115 10.89 -2.30 -4.38
CA LEU A 115 12.25 -1.99 -3.93
C LEU A 115 12.56 -0.49 -4.02
N GLU A 116 12.15 0.17 -5.10
CA GLU A 116 12.27 1.63 -5.22
C GLU A 116 11.49 2.36 -4.14
N ALA A 117 10.22 2.01 -3.94
CA ALA A 117 9.40 2.61 -2.89
C ALA A 117 10.02 2.40 -1.49
N GLN A 118 10.63 1.23 -1.23
CA GLN A 118 11.38 0.99 0.01
C GLN A 118 12.62 1.87 0.14
N ARG A 119 13.41 2.00 -0.94
CA ARG A 119 14.61 2.86 -0.97
C ARG A 119 14.24 4.32 -0.74
N GLU A 120 13.22 4.83 -1.42
CA GLU A 120 12.74 6.20 -1.24
C GLU A 120 12.28 6.46 0.20
N ARG A 121 11.53 5.51 0.79
CA ARG A 121 11.07 5.61 2.18
C ARG A 121 12.24 5.65 3.15
N GLU A 122 13.26 4.81 2.96
CA GLU A 122 14.44 4.81 3.82
C GLU A 122 15.28 6.09 3.63
N GLN A 123 15.43 6.58 2.40
CA GLN A 123 16.10 7.87 2.15
C GLN A 123 15.37 9.03 2.85
N LEU A 124 14.04 9.07 2.77
CA LEU A 124 13.23 10.07 3.46
C LEU A 124 13.41 9.99 4.99
N ARG A 125 13.47 8.76 5.54
CA ARG A 125 13.74 8.52 6.96
C ARG A 125 15.12 9.03 7.37
N GLN A 126 16.16 8.76 6.59
CA GLN A 126 17.51 9.23 6.85
C GLN A 126 17.60 10.76 6.77
N LYS A 127 16.95 11.37 5.77
CA LYS A 127 16.88 12.83 5.63
C LYS A 127 16.19 13.47 6.84
N SER A 128 15.04 12.92 7.26
CA SER A 128 14.30 13.39 8.43
C SER A 128 15.12 13.25 9.72
N LYS A 129 15.86 12.15 9.88
CA LYS A 129 16.78 11.95 11.00
C LYS A 129 17.88 13.01 11.03
N ARG A 130 18.50 13.33 9.89
CA ARG A 130 19.54 14.37 9.81
C ARG A 130 19.01 15.75 10.17
N ILE A 131 17.83 16.12 9.66
CA ILE A 131 17.20 17.41 9.98
C ILE A 131 16.90 17.50 11.47
N ARG A 132 16.34 16.44 12.07
CA ARG A 132 16.03 16.40 13.51
C ARG A 132 17.28 16.54 14.38
N LEU A 133 18.36 15.82 14.05
CA LEU A 133 19.62 15.94 14.79
C LEU A 133 20.16 17.37 14.69
N SER A 134 20.21 17.92 13.47
CA SER A 134 20.66 19.29 13.27
C SER A 134 19.78 20.33 13.97
N TYR A 135 18.47 20.11 14.06
CA TYR A 135 17.56 20.96 14.82
C TYR A 135 17.83 20.88 16.32
N ALA A 136 18.07 19.68 16.86
CA ALA A 136 18.47 19.50 18.26
C ALA A 136 19.82 20.16 18.57
N ASP A 137 20.80 20.08 17.67
CA ASP A 137 22.08 20.76 17.79
C ASP A 137 21.89 22.28 17.82
N THR A 138 21.06 22.84 16.92
CA THR A 138 20.74 24.27 16.92
C THR A 138 20.01 24.72 18.19
N LEU A 139 19.11 23.90 18.74
CA LEU A 139 18.52 24.19 20.05
C LEU A 139 19.59 24.31 21.14
N ILE A 140 20.63 23.46 21.11
CA ILE A 140 21.73 23.54 22.07
C ILE A 140 22.58 24.79 21.83
N GLU A 141 22.99 25.04 20.60
CA GLU A 141 23.89 26.13 20.20
C GLU A 141 23.27 27.52 20.45
N THR A 142 21.96 27.65 20.26
CA THR A 142 21.29 28.94 20.40
C THR A 142 20.77 29.20 21.81
N HIS A 143 20.72 28.19 22.68
CA HIS A 143 20.18 28.34 24.04
C HIS A 143 21.19 29.04 24.96
N GLU A 144 20.73 30.02 25.75
CA GLU A 144 21.57 30.84 26.65
C GLU A 144 22.47 30.02 27.60
N GLY A 145 21.98 28.88 28.08
CA GLY A 145 22.70 27.95 28.95
C GLY A 145 23.14 26.62 28.31
N HIS A 146 23.04 26.45 26.99
CA HIS A 146 23.33 25.19 26.28
C HIS A 146 22.58 23.94 26.83
N ARG A 147 21.44 24.15 27.48
CA ARG A 147 20.61 23.12 28.11
C ARG A 147 19.13 23.36 27.77
N PRO A 148 18.76 23.29 26.48
CA PRO A 148 17.40 23.59 26.05
C PRO A 148 16.41 22.54 26.56
N ASN A 149 15.17 22.97 26.78
CA ASN A 149 14.06 22.07 27.05
C ASN A 149 13.48 21.51 25.73
N PHE A 150 14.08 20.43 25.23
CA PHE A 150 13.65 19.76 24.00
C PHE A 150 12.17 19.36 24.01
N GLY A 151 11.63 18.96 25.17
CA GLY A 151 10.23 18.59 25.32
C GLY A 151 9.30 19.77 25.07
N ARG A 152 9.65 20.96 25.60
CA ARG A 152 8.90 22.21 25.39
C ARG A 152 8.92 22.61 23.92
N ALA A 153 10.10 22.66 23.29
CA ALA A 153 10.22 23.01 21.86
C ALA A 153 9.46 22.04 20.96
N THR A 154 9.57 20.73 21.23
CA THR A 154 8.83 19.70 20.47
C THR A 154 7.31 19.85 20.62
N ASN A 155 6.82 20.06 21.84
CA ASN A 155 5.39 20.28 22.08
C ASN A 155 4.89 21.59 21.46
N ALA A 156 5.72 22.64 21.40
CA ALA A 156 5.37 23.87 20.72
C ALA A 156 5.19 23.65 19.21
N GLY A 157 6.10 22.90 18.58
CA GLY A 157 5.94 22.49 17.18
C GLY A 157 4.68 21.67 16.93
N TYR A 158 4.39 20.68 17.77
CA TYR A 158 3.13 19.92 17.68
C TYR A 158 1.90 20.80 17.90
N LYS A 159 1.95 21.76 18.82
CA LYS A 159 0.83 22.68 19.07
C LYS A 159 0.60 23.60 17.87
N GLY A 160 1.67 24.09 17.24
CA GLY A 160 1.57 24.89 16.03
C GLY A 160 0.96 24.12 14.86
N LEU A 161 1.42 22.88 14.65
CA LEU A 161 1.03 22.08 13.49
C LEU A 161 -0.32 21.34 13.66
N PHE A 162 -0.63 20.84 14.85
CA PHE A 162 -1.80 19.97 15.08
C PHE A 162 -2.77 20.52 16.11
N ASN A 163 -2.46 21.66 16.74
CA ASN A 163 -3.15 22.15 17.93
C ASN A 163 -3.16 21.13 19.10
N MET A 164 -2.17 20.23 19.14
CA MET A 164 -2.01 19.20 20.17
C MET A 164 -0.58 19.13 20.69
N VAL A 165 -0.38 18.73 21.94
CA VAL A 165 0.94 18.31 22.48
C VAL A 165 1.13 16.80 22.34
N ALA A 166 2.35 16.29 22.57
CA ALA A 166 2.67 14.87 22.37
C ALA A 166 1.71 13.91 23.12
N ALA A 167 1.38 14.22 24.37
CA ALA A 167 0.46 13.43 25.18
C ALA A 167 -0.97 13.38 24.59
N GLU A 168 -1.43 14.49 24.02
CA GLU A 168 -2.74 14.59 23.36
C GLU A 168 -2.75 13.79 22.06
N ILE A 169 -1.66 13.81 21.28
CA ILE A 169 -1.52 13.01 20.06
C ILE A 169 -1.50 11.51 20.40
N ILE A 170 -0.75 11.10 21.42
CA ILE A 170 -0.70 9.70 21.90
C ILE A 170 -2.12 9.21 22.24
N LYS A 171 -2.87 10.02 22.99
CA LYS A 171 -4.25 9.71 23.36
C LYS A 171 -5.17 9.69 22.14
N TYR A 172 -5.04 10.66 21.24
CA TYR A 172 -5.83 10.76 20.01
C TYR A 172 -5.65 9.54 19.10
N LEU A 173 -4.41 9.06 18.96
CA LEU A 173 -4.07 7.89 18.15
C LEU A 173 -4.35 6.56 18.86
N GLY A 174 -4.67 6.57 20.16
CA GLY A 174 -4.92 5.37 20.96
C GLY A 174 -3.66 4.51 21.16
N LEU A 175 -2.48 5.14 21.28
CA LEU A 175 -1.21 4.43 21.40
C LEU A 175 -0.99 3.93 22.84
N ASN A 176 -0.45 2.73 22.98
CA ASN A 176 0.02 2.22 24.26
C ASN A 176 1.39 2.82 24.63
N GLU A 177 1.87 2.57 25.85
CA GLU A 177 3.16 3.10 26.34
C GLU A 177 4.36 2.71 25.47
N SER A 178 4.36 1.49 24.92
CA SER A 178 5.46 1.04 24.06
C SER A 178 5.48 1.79 22.73
N GLN A 179 4.30 2.02 22.14
CA GLN A 179 4.12 2.78 20.90
C GLN A 179 4.40 4.27 21.11
N ALA A 180 4.00 4.83 22.27
CA ALA A 180 4.20 6.23 22.61
C ALA A 180 5.68 6.65 22.60
N ARG A 181 6.61 5.74 22.95
CA ARG A 181 8.06 5.99 22.87
C ARG A 181 8.54 6.33 21.46
N ASN A 182 7.84 5.82 20.44
CA ASN A 182 8.13 6.05 19.02
C ASN A 182 6.95 6.75 18.33
N LEU A 183 6.37 7.78 18.96
CA LEU A 183 5.19 8.50 18.47
C LEU A 183 5.22 8.81 16.95
N ARG A 184 6.38 9.23 16.42
CA ARG A 184 6.53 9.57 14.99
C ARG A 184 6.29 8.38 14.05
N ASP A 185 6.51 7.13 14.48
CA ASP A 185 6.23 5.94 13.68
C ASP A 185 4.73 5.66 13.50
N HIS A 186 3.88 6.42 14.23
CA HIS A 186 2.43 6.29 14.23
C HIS A 186 1.70 7.52 13.68
N ILE A 187 2.45 8.55 13.26
CA ILE A 187 1.91 9.77 12.64
C ILE A 187 1.89 9.57 11.11
N GLY A 188 0.89 10.13 10.43
CA GLY A 188 0.79 10.05 8.96
C GLY A 188 1.95 10.73 8.22
N ASP A 189 2.28 10.23 7.03
CA ASP A 189 3.44 10.70 6.24
C ASP A 189 3.40 12.22 5.94
N LEU A 190 2.20 12.77 5.70
CA LEU A 190 2.03 14.21 5.46
C LEU A 190 2.33 15.03 6.71
N ALA A 191 1.92 14.55 7.89
CA ALA A 191 2.26 15.19 9.16
C ALA A 191 3.75 15.06 9.48
N LEU A 192 4.40 13.93 9.19
CA LEU A 192 5.86 13.79 9.31
C LEU A 192 6.63 14.74 8.41
N THR A 193 6.13 14.96 7.19
CA THR A 193 6.69 15.94 6.26
C THR A 193 6.55 17.36 6.83
N GLY A 194 5.37 17.70 7.38
CA GLY A 194 5.15 18.98 8.05
C GLY A 194 6.06 19.17 9.27
N ILE A 195 6.27 18.13 10.07
CA ILE A 195 7.19 18.16 11.22
C ILE A 195 8.61 18.47 10.77
N THR A 196 9.10 17.73 9.79
CA THR A 196 10.45 17.90 9.24
C THR A 196 10.64 19.31 8.66
N ALA A 197 9.62 19.85 8.00
CA ALA A 197 9.67 21.18 7.42
C ALA A 197 9.74 22.28 8.50
N TYR A 198 8.90 22.21 9.54
CA TYR A 198 8.95 23.24 10.58
C TYR A 198 10.25 23.15 11.39
N GLU A 199 10.81 21.96 11.61
CA GLU A 199 12.10 21.81 12.29
C GLU A 199 13.23 22.51 11.51
N ALA A 200 13.19 22.44 10.18
CA ALA A 200 14.14 23.13 9.32
C ALA A 200 13.95 24.66 9.35
N PHE A 201 12.71 25.14 9.39
CA PHE A 201 12.39 26.58 9.45
C PHE A 201 12.75 27.16 10.81
N ALA A 202 12.30 26.51 11.90
CA ALA A 202 12.63 26.90 13.27
C ALA A 202 14.14 26.97 13.49
N LYS A 203 14.89 26.00 12.95
CA LYS A 203 16.36 26.05 12.95
C LYS A 203 16.88 27.34 12.32
N HIS A 204 16.40 27.69 11.12
CA HIS A 204 16.84 28.88 10.42
C HIS A 204 16.52 30.15 11.22
N ASP A 205 15.31 30.23 11.79
CA ASP A 205 14.87 31.39 12.56
C ASP A 205 15.66 31.55 13.86
N MET A 206 15.95 30.44 14.56
CA MET A 206 16.81 30.46 15.76
C MET A 206 18.22 30.95 15.45
N LEU A 207 18.81 30.50 14.34
CA LEU A 207 20.14 30.96 13.91
C LEU A 207 20.14 32.44 13.50
N ALA A 208 19.06 32.90 12.86
CA ALA A 208 18.90 34.29 12.44
C ALA A 208 18.71 35.24 13.62
N PHE A 209 18.04 34.80 14.69
CA PHE A 209 17.81 35.62 15.88
C PHE A 209 19.08 35.86 16.70
N GLY A 210 20.10 35.00 16.57
CA GLY A 210 21.37 35.10 17.27
C GLY A 210 21.40 34.37 18.62
N SER A 211 22.60 34.23 19.19
CA SER A 211 22.87 33.41 20.37
C SER A 211 22.26 33.99 21.65
N GLN A 212 21.79 33.09 22.52
CA GLN A 212 21.14 33.32 23.83
C GLN A 212 19.61 33.43 23.82
N LEU A 213 18.96 32.50 23.13
CA LEU A 213 17.53 32.26 23.30
C LEU A 213 17.28 31.51 24.61
N ASN A 214 16.23 31.87 25.33
CA ASN A 214 15.70 31.04 26.41
C ASN A 214 14.69 30.00 25.89
N ASP A 215 14.28 29.08 26.76
CA ASP A 215 13.31 28.02 26.45
C ASP A 215 11.99 28.55 25.83
N GLU A 216 11.53 29.73 26.26
CA GLU A 216 10.28 30.31 25.78
C GLU A 216 10.42 30.87 24.37
N GLN A 217 11.51 31.58 24.08
CA GLN A 217 11.81 32.10 22.76
C GLN A 217 12.03 30.98 21.75
N GLN A 218 12.76 29.92 22.12
CA GLN A 218 12.94 28.76 21.24
C GLN A 218 11.60 28.06 20.95
N ALA A 219 10.75 27.89 21.98
CA ALA A 219 9.43 27.32 21.81
C ALA A 219 8.54 28.18 20.90
N GLU A 220 8.57 29.50 21.05
CA GLU A 220 7.79 30.44 20.23
C GLU A 220 8.21 30.40 18.76
N LEU A 221 9.52 30.47 18.47
CA LEU A 221 10.03 30.34 17.10
C LEU A 221 9.62 28.99 16.47
N THR A 222 9.68 27.92 17.26
CA THR A 222 9.23 26.60 16.80
C THR A 222 7.73 26.56 16.50
N TYR A 223 6.92 27.18 17.36
CA TYR A 223 5.47 27.27 17.19
C TYR A 223 5.11 28.07 15.92
N GLN A 224 5.77 29.21 15.70
CA GLN A 224 5.55 30.06 14.53
C GLN A 224 5.89 29.32 13.22
N ALA A 225 7.08 28.70 13.15
CA ALA A 225 7.47 27.87 12.01
C ALA A 225 6.44 26.76 11.75
N ALA A 226 5.93 26.10 12.80
CA ALA A 226 4.92 25.06 12.65
C ALA A 226 3.56 25.60 12.15
N ARG A 227 3.17 26.81 12.56
CA ARG A 227 1.95 27.49 12.09
C ARG A 227 2.02 27.89 10.62
N GLU A 228 3.19 28.31 10.15
CA GLU A 228 3.42 28.60 8.73
C GLU A 228 3.30 27.34 7.90
N ILE A 229 3.99 26.27 8.30
CA ILE A 229 3.91 24.98 7.61
C ILE A 229 2.49 24.40 7.62
N LEU A 230 1.71 24.63 8.69
CA LEU A 230 0.30 24.21 8.73
C LEU A 230 -0.51 24.79 7.57
N GLN A 231 -0.25 26.03 7.15
CA GLN A 231 -0.95 26.65 6.01
C GLN A 231 -0.70 25.90 4.70
N ILE A 232 0.42 25.19 4.60
CA ILE A 232 0.81 24.41 3.42
C ILE A 232 0.22 23.00 3.49
N VAL A 233 0.37 22.31 4.63
CA VAL A 233 -0.01 20.89 4.74
C VAL A 233 -1.50 20.67 4.93
N LYS A 234 -2.22 21.59 5.58
CA LYS A 234 -3.66 21.42 5.85
C LYS A 234 -4.51 21.35 4.58
N PRO A 235 -4.39 22.27 3.60
CA PRO A 235 -5.15 22.17 2.34
C PRO A 235 -4.84 20.87 1.57
N ARG A 236 -3.61 20.35 1.70
CA ARG A 236 -3.22 19.07 1.09
C ARG A 236 -3.95 17.90 1.77
N ALA A 237 -4.00 17.87 3.09
CA ALA A 237 -4.73 16.84 3.84
C ALA A 237 -6.23 16.85 3.52
N GLU A 238 -6.84 18.04 3.48
CA GLU A 238 -8.25 18.24 3.13
C GLU A 238 -8.56 17.74 1.71
N ARG A 239 -7.73 18.09 0.72
CA ARG A 239 -7.87 17.60 -0.66
C ARG A 239 -7.75 16.09 -0.75
N LEU A 240 -6.85 15.49 0.03
CA LEU A 240 -6.67 14.04 0.11
C LEU A 240 -7.76 13.35 0.96
N LYS A 241 -8.61 14.13 1.64
CA LYS A 241 -9.63 13.65 2.59
C LYS A 241 -9.04 12.74 3.66
N ILE A 242 -7.88 13.12 4.19
CA ILE A 242 -7.21 12.40 5.29
C ILE A 242 -7.12 13.28 6.54
N ASP A 243 -7.21 12.66 7.70
CA ASP A 243 -6.84 13.27 8.96
C ASP A 243 -5.33 13.51 8.96
N LEU A 244 -4.93 14.75 9.21
CA LEU A 244 -3.52 15.15 9.08
C LEU A 244 -2.63 14.35 10.06
N VAL A 245 -3.09 14.14 11.29
CA VAL A 245 -2.29 13.51 12.36
C VAL A 245 -2.13 12.01 12.12
N SER A 246 -3.23 11.30 11.91
CA SER A 246 -3.25 9.84 11.76
C SER A 246 -3.00 9.36 10.33
N GLY A 247 -3.14 10.23 9.33
CA GLY A 247 -3.11 9.88 7.91
C GLY A 247 -4.30 9.04 7.45
N ARG A 248 -5.29 8.79 8.32
CA ARG A 248 -6.45 7.95 8.00
C ARG A 248 -7.48 8.72 7.18
N PRO A 249 -8.22 8.08 6.27
CA PRO A 249 -9.33 8.74 5.56
C PRO A 249 -10.35 9.35 6.52
N LEU A 250 -10.79 10.59 6.26
CA LEU A 250 -11.81 11.32 7.05
C LEU A 250 -13.23 10.80 6.83
N LEU A 251 -13.45 10.07 5.75
CA LEU A 251 -14.67 9.32 5.47
C LEU A 251 -14.24 7.95 4.94
N ALA A 252 -14.94 6.88 5.32
CA ALA A 252 -14.82 5.62 4.60
C ALA A 252 -15.02 5.91 3.10
N PRO A 253 -14.25 5.29 2.19
CA PRO A 253 -14.55 5.42 0.77
C PRO A 253 -16.04 5.09 0.57
N PRO A 254 -16.75 5.76 -0.37
CA PRO A 254 -18.10 5.35 -0.72
C PRO A 254 -18.11 3.85 -0.88
N ASP A 255 -19.03 3.17 -0.21
CA ASP A 255 -19.19 1.75 -0.38
C ASP A 255 -19.67 1.50 -1.81
N TYR A 256 -18.72 1.26 -2.71
CA TYR A 256 -18.98 0.88 -4.10
C TYR A 256 -19.32 -0.60 -4.21
N SER A 257 -19.71 -1.29 -3.12
CA SER A 257 -20.31 -2.63 -3.19
C SER A 257 -21.73 -2.59 -3.77
N GLY A 258 -21.83 -2.18 -5.04
CA GLY A 258 -22.80 -2.71 -5.99
C GLY A 258 -24.29 -2.63 -5.65
N ARG A 259 -24.76 -1.70 -4.80
CA ARG A 259 -26.19 -1.39 -4.76
C ARG A 259 -26.52 -0.54 -5.97
N GLU A 260 -27.01 -1.20 -7.01
CA GLU A 260 -27.67 -0.55 -8.14
C GLU A 260 -28.68 0.46 -7.60
N ILE A 261 -28.51 1.71 -8.02
CA ILE A 261 -29.53 2.73 -7.87
C ILE A 261 -30.61 2.34 -8.87
N GLU A 262 -31.72 1.78 -8.39
CA GLU A 262 -32.95 1.71 -9.19
C GLU A 262 -33.35 3.16 -9.51
N ILE A 263 -33.28 3.50 -10.79
CA ILE A 263 -33.88 4.71 -11.38
C ILE A 263 -35.29 4.33 -11.84
#